data_AF-A0A257VW45-F1
#
_entry.id   AF-A0A257VW45-F1
#
_cell.length_a   1.000
_cell.length_b   1.000
_cell.length_c   1.000
_cell.angle_alpha   90.00
_cell.angle_beta   90.00
_cell.angle_gamma   90.00
#
_symmetry.space_group_name_H-M   'P 1'
#
loop_
_entity.id
_entity.type
_entity.pdbx_description
1 polymer ?
#
loop_
_entity_poly.entity_id
_entity_poly.type
_entity_poly.pdbx_seq_one_letter_code
_entity_poly.pdbx_strand_id
1 'polypeptide(L)' 'MNEAFAKAARNIIGVDVLPVQGANVFDILRHKELVLTKEAVDALQARLA' A
#
# COMPACT_ATOMS: atom_id res chain seq x y z
N MET A 1 -5.94 -1.16 -8.86
CA MET A 1 -5.64 0.10 -8.13
C MET A 1 -6.74 1.11 -8.45
N ASN A 2 -7.26 1.84 -7.47
CA ASN A 2 -8.23 2.90 -7.73
C ASN A 2 -7.50 4.19 -8.12
N GLU A 3 -7.61 4.61 -9.38
CA GLU A 3 -6.90 5.79 -9.91
C GLU A 3 -7.34 7.11 -9.27
N ALA A 4 -8.64 7.28 -9.00
CA ALA A 4 -9.15 8.51 -8.40
C ALA A 4 -8.60 8.68 -6.98
N PHE A 5 -8.56 7.59 -6.21
CA PHE A 5 -8.00 7.57 -4.87
C PHE A 5 -6.50 7.91 -4.87
N ALA A 6 -5.73 7.29 -5.76
CA ALA A 6 -4.30 7.61 -5.89
C ALA A 6 -4.09 9.08 -6.28
N LYS A 7 -4.87 9.61 -7.24
CA LYS A 7 -4.78 11.02 -7.64
C LYS A 7 -5.07 11.97 -6.47
N ALA A 8 -6.06 11.65 -5.63
CA ALA A 8 -6.44 12.46 -4.47
C ALA A 8 -5.38 12.44 -3.35
N ALA A 9 -4.77 11.29 -3.08
CA ALA A 9 -3.82 11.13 -1.98
C ALA A 9 -2.41 11.64 -2.28
N ARG A 10 -2.00 11.74 -3.56
CA ARG A 10 -0.62 12.04 -3.98
C ARG A 10 0.00 13.34 -3.46
N ASN A 11 -0.80 14.32 -3.02
CA ASN A 11 -0.29 15.60 -2.50
C ASN A 11 -0.29 15.67 -0.96
N ILE A 12 -0.64 14.58 -0.28
CA ILE A 12 -0.71 14.54 1.19
C ILE A 12 0.65 14.13 1.74
N ILE A 13 1.23 14.98 2.57
CA ILE A 13 2.53 14.73 3.19
C ILE A 13 2.41 13.54 4.15
N GLY A 14 3.31 12.57 4.00
CA GLY A 14 3.39 11.38 4.87
C GLY A 14 2.42 10.26 4.53
N VAL A 15 1.67 10.38 3.42
CA VAL A 15 0.77 9.34 2.92
C VAL A 15 1.30 8.80 1.60
N ASP A 16 1.58 7.50 1.55
CA ASP A 16 1.98 6.79 0.35
C ASP A 16 0.89 5.80 -0.08
N VAL A 17 0.52 5.84 -1.36
CA VAL A 17 -0.45 4.91 -1.96
C VAL A 17 0.26 4.06 -2.99
N LEU A 18 0.44 2.78 -2.66
CA LEU A 18 1.19 1.82 -3.46
C LEU A 18 0.29 0.64 -3.86
N PRO A 19 0.41 0.11 -5.09
CA PRO A 19 -0.18 -1.18 -5.42
C PRO A 19 0.53 -2.30 -4.65
N VAL A 20 -0.17 -3.40 -4.35
CA VAL A 20 0.40 -4.56 -3.64
C VAL A 20 1.67 -5.10 -4.30
N GLN A 21 1.73 -5.10 -5.63
CA GLN A 21 2.92 -5.52 -6.38
C GLN A 21 4.14 -4.62 -6.13
N GLY A 22 3.92 -3.34 -5.83
CA GLY A 22 4.97 -2.36 -5.55
C GLY A 22 5.29 -2.21 -4.06
N ALA A 23 4.58 -2.91 -3.17
CA ALA A 23 4.83 -2.84 -1.73
C ALA A 23 6.07 -3.66 -1.36
N ASN A 24 7.17 -2.97 -1.01
CA ASN A 24 8.36 -3.60 -0.46
C ASN A 24 8.36 -3.58 1.07
N VAL A 25 9.15 -4.47 1.66
CA VAL A 25 9.31 -4.55 3.12
C VAL A 25 9.80 -3.23 3.70
N PHE A 26 10.73 -2.55 3.02
CA PHE A 26 11.24 -1.24 3.46
C PHE A 26 10.16 -0.16 3.50
N ASP A 27 9.28 -0.11 2.50
CA ASP A 27 8.18 0.86 2.45
C ASP A 27 7.21 0.60 3.61
N ILE A 28 6.89 -0.66 3.86
CA ILE A 28 6.01 -1.09 4.97
C ILE A 28 6.59 -0.69 6.33
N LEU A 29 7.87 -0.97 6.58
CA LEU A 29 8.53 -0.66 7.85
C LEU A 29 8.75 0.85 8.08
N ARG A 30 8.77 1.64 7.00
CA ARG A 30 8.93 3.10 7.08
C ARG A 30 7.67 3.81 7.62
N HIS A 31 6.50 3.19 7.51
CA HIS A 31 5.25 3.77 7.99
C HIS A 31 4.85 3.24 9.36
N LYS A 32 4.27 4.12 10.18
CA LYS A 32 3.77 3.77 11.52
C LYS A 32 2.44 3.01 11.47
N GLU A 33 1.60 3.33 10.50
CA GLU A 33 0.26 2.77 10.33
C GLU A 33 0.09 2.31 8.89
N LEU A 34 -0.61 1.19 8.71
CA LEU A 34 -0.83 0.55 7.42
C LEU A 34 -2.32 0.32 7.23
N VAL A 35 -2.88 0.91 6.17
CA VAL A 35 -4.28 0.71 5.78
C VAL A 35 -4.32 -0.19 4.56
N LEU A 36 -4.82 -1.40 4.75
CA LEU A 36 -4.86 -2.45 3.71
C LEU A 36 -6.30 -2.93 3.51
N THR A 37 -6.67 -3.22 2.26
CA THR A 37 -7.90 -3.97 1.97
C THR A 37 -7.70 -5.45 2.30
N LYS A 38 -8.78 -6.20 2.53
CA LYS A 38 -8.69 -7.66 2.78
C LYS A 38 -7.97 -8.38 1.65
N GLU A 39 -8.34 -8.08 0.41
CA GLU A 39 -7.72 -8.62 -0.81
C GLU A 39 -6.22 -8.32 -0.88
N ALA A 40 -5.79 -7.14 -0.41
CA ALA A 40 -4.39 -6.76 -0.39
C ALA A 40 -3.57 -7.58 0.62
N VAL A 41 -4.18 -7.93 1.75
CA VAL A 41 -3.55 -8.81 2.75
C VAL A 41 -3.36 -10.21 2.17
N ASP A 42 -4.39 -10.78 1.54
CA ASP A 42 -4.33 -12.12 0.94
C ASP A 42 -3.26 -12.19 -0.17
N ALA A 43 -3.22 -11.16 -1.03
CA ALA A 43 -2.23 -11.07 -2.11
C ALA A 43 -0.79 -10.89 -1.59
N LEU A 44 -0.60 -10.18 -0.46
CA LEU A 44 0.70 -10.03 0.16
C LEU A 44 1.17 -11.34 0.80
N GLN A 45 0.26 -12.07 1.47
CA GLN A 45 0.54 -13.38 2.04
C GLN A 45 0.92 -14.40 0.97
N ALA A 46 0.18 -14.47 -0.14
CA ALA A 46 0.48 -15.36 -1.26
C ALA A 46 1.85 -15.12 -1.90
N ARG A 47 2.39 -13.89 -1.78
CA ARG A 47 3.71 -13.54 -2.33
C ARG A 47 4.87 -13.91 -1.39
N LEU A 48 4.59 -14.09 -0.10
CA LEU A 48 5.58 -14.36 0.94
C LEU A 48 5.55 -15.81 1.45
N ALA A 49 4.55 -16.58 1.00
CA ALA A 49 4.45 -18.03 1.21
C ALA A 49 5.31 -18.80 0.20
#